data_AF-A0A969II14-F1
#
_entry.id   AF-A0A969II14-F1
#
_cell.length_a   1.000
_cell.length_b   1.000
_cell.length_c   1.000
_cell.angle_alpha   90.00
_cell.angle_beta   90.00
_cell.angle_gamma   90.00
#
_symmetry.space_group_name_H-M   'P 1'
#
loop_
_entity.id
_entity.type
_entity.pdbx_description
1 polymer ?
#
loop_
_entity_poly.entity_id
_entity_poly.type
_entity_poly.pdbx_seq_one_letter_code
_entity_poly.pdbx_strand_id
1 'polypeptide(L)'
;MASADGRTDYALIWDFQDGTDEIQLFGAFGDYVFSATPVGLPNGVAVYHRGDGVDELIAVISGTSLGAIGPDDFRFVPDLLA
;
A
#
# COMPACT_ATOMS: atom_id res chain seq x y z
N MET A 1 -16.32 -8.09 16.56
CA MET A 1 -15.04 -7.39 16.39
C MET A 1 -14.66 -7.57 14.92
N ALA A 2 -14.92 -6.58 14.07
CA ALA A 2 -14.39 -6.60 12.72
C ALA A 2 -12.97 -6.06 12.80
N SER A 3 -12.01 -6.96 12.98
CA SER A 3 -10.64 -6.73 12.53
C SER A 3 -10.60 -7.34 11.14
N ALA A 4 -11.09 -6.61 10.13
CA ALA A 4 -10.65 -6.94 8.79
C ALA A 4 -9.18 -6.53 8.76
N ASP A 5 -8.30 -7.41 8.33
CA ASP A 5 -6.89 -7.13 8.05
C ASP A 5 -6.72 -6.58 6.61
N GLY A 6 -7.80 -5.99 6.07
CA GLY A 6 -7.94 -5.47 4.72
C GLY A 6 -7.87 -6.50 3.59
N ARG A 7 -7.77 -7.80 3.88
CA ARG A 7 -7.55 -8.84 2.84
C ARG A 7 -8.74 -9.06 1.91
N THR A 8 -9.91 -8.53 2.25
CA THR A 8 -11.15 -8.67 1.46
C THR A 8 -11.55 -7.41 0.70
N ASP A 9 -10.87 -6.29 0.97
CA ASP A 9 -11.31 -4.94 0.61
C ASP A 9 -10.12 -3.99 0.54
N TYR A 10 -9.20 -4.30 -0.38
CA TYR A 10 -8.02 -3.49 -0.70
C TYR A 10 -8.06 -3.02 -2.16
N ALA A 11 -7.32 -1.96 -2.46
CA ALA A 11 -7.10 -1.53 -3.85
C ALA A 11 -6.09 -2.45 -4.55
N LEU A 12 -6.46 -3.04 -5.68
CA LEU A 12 -5.52 -3.77 -6.54
C LEU A 12 -5.04 -2.84 -7.66
N ILE A 13 -3.77 -2.42 -7.59
CA ILE A 13 -3.14 -1.52 -8.55
C ILE A 13 -2.41 -2.35 -9.60
N TRP A 14 -2.78 -2.18 -10.87
CA TRP A 14 -2.18 -2.88 -12.01
C TRP A 14 -1.29 -1.94 -12.80
N ASP A 15 -0.18 -2.49 -13.33
CA ASP A 15 0.72 -1.82 -14.27
C ASP A 15 1.34 -0.52 -13.73
N PHE A 16 1.63 -0.46 -12.42
CA PHE A 16 2.33 0.68 -11.82
C PHE A 16 3.75 0.81 -12.38
N GLN A 17 4.11 2.01 -12.81
CA GLN A 17 5.39 2.33 -13.43
C GLN A 17 6.24 3.25 -12.53
N ASP A 18 7.29 2.68 -11.92
CA ASP A 18 8.29 3.42 -11.11
C ASP A 18 8.83 4.64 -11.87
N GLY A 19 8.91 5.77 -11.16
CA GLY A 19 9.35 7.06 -11.70
C GLY A 19 8.41 7.72 -12.71
N THR A 20 7.23 7.14 -12.97
CA THR A 20 6.20 7.71 -13.86
C THR A 20 4.88 7.92 -13.12
N ASP A 21 4.43 6.89 -12.39
CA ASP A 21 3.20 6.91 -11.62
C ASP A 21 3.46 7.31 -10.16
N GLU A 22 2.43 7.80 -9.48
CA GLU A 22 2.50 8.19 -8.07
C GLU A 22 1.26 7.67 -7.33
N ILE A 23 1.48 7.06 -6.16
CA ILE A 23 0.41 6.66 -5.25
C ILE A 23 0.27 7.72 -4.16
N GLN A 24 -0.86 8.41 -4.14
CA GLN A 24 -1.15 9.39 -3.09
C GLN A 24 -1.73 8.71 -1.85
N LEU A 25 -1.12 8.96 -0.69
CA LEU A 25 -1.52 8.43 0.61
C LEU A 25 -1.66 9.56 1.64
N PHE A 26 -2.41 9.34 2.71
CA PHE A 26 -2.52 10.30 3.81
C PHE A 26 -1.33 10.17 4.78
N GLY A 27 -0.94 11.25 5.46
CA GLY A 27 0.02 11.19 6.56
C GLY A 27 1.47 11.24 6.09
N ALA A 28 2.27 10.22 6.42
CA ALA A 28 3.68 10.11 6.06
C ALA A 28 4.10 8.67 5.78
N PHE A 29 5.26 8.46 5.12
CA PHE A 29 5.81 7.14 4.82
C PHE A 29 5.91 6.22 6.05
N GLY A 30 6.20 6.78 7.22
CA GLY A 30 6.29 6.06 8.49
C GLY A 30 4.96 5.53 9.01
N ASP A 31 3.83 5.93 8.45
CA ASP A 31 2.50 5.43 8.83
C ASP A 31 2.17 4.12 8.10
N TYR A 32 3.06 3.64 7.23
CA TYR A 32 2.84 2.48 6.38
C TYR A 32 3.89 1.38 6.56
N VAL A 33 3.51 0.17 6.14
CA VAL A 33 4.38 -0.99 6.02
C VAL A 33 4.27 -1.53 4.60
N PHE A 34 5.43 -1.73 3.97
CA PHE A 34 5.54 -2.32 2.65
C PHE A 34 6.12 -3.72 2.78
N SER A 35 5.43 -4.73 2.25
CA SER A 35 5.92 -6.11 2.26
C SER A 35 5.58 -6.83 0.96
N ALA A 36 6.18 -8.01 0.72
CA ALA A 36 5.68 -8.90 -0.32
C ALA A 36 4.22 -9.26 -0.01
N THR A 37 3.39 -9.42 -1.05
CA THR A 37 1.99 -9.79 -0.85
C THR A 37 1.89 -11.17 -0.17
N PRO A 38 1.02 -11.34 0.85
CA PRO A 38 0.83 -12.63 1.50
C PRO A 38 0.21 -13.67 0.55
N VAL A 39 0.41 -14.95 0.88
CA VAL A 39 -0.16 -16.08 0.14
C VAL A 39 -1.69 -15.93 0.02
N GLY A 40 -2.21 -16.23 -1.18
CA GLY A 40 -3.65 -16.17 -1.48
C GLY A 40 -4.11 -14.83 -2.09
N LEU A 41 -3.23 -13.85 -2.21
CA LEU A 41 -3.48 -12.58 -2.92
C LEU A 41 -2.59 -12.46 -4.18
N PRO A 42 -2.88 -11.51 -5.09
CA PRO A 42 -2.04 -11.27 -6.27
C PRO A 42 -0.58 -11.02 -5.92
N ASN A 43 0.35 -11.54 -6.73
CA ASN A 43 1.78 -11.32 -6.52
C ASN A 43 2.13 -9.84 -6.70
N GLY A 44 2.94 -9.29 -5.79
CA GLY A 44 3.31 -7.89 -5.82
C GLY A 44 3.85 -7.38 -4.48
N VAL A 45 3.62 -6.09 -4.25
CA VAL A 45 3.88 -5.43 -2.96
C VAL A 45 2.57 -5.07 -2.28
N ALA A 46 2.40 -5.53 -1.05
CA ALA A 46 1.32 -5.12 -0.17
C ALA A 46 1.69 -3.83 0.56
N VAL A 47 0.74 -2.90 0.63
CA VAL A 47 0.80 -1.65 1.36
C VAL A 47 -0.18 -1.72 2.51
N TYR A 48 0.34 -1.70 3.74
CA TYR A 48 -0.48 -1.67 4.94
C TYR A 48 -0.41 -0.31 5.60
N HIS A 49 -1.55 0.21 6.08
CA HIS A 49 -1.59 1.35 6.98
C HIS A 49 -1.46 0.86 8.43
N ARG A 50 -0.58 1.46 9.21
CA ARG A 50 -0.37 1.07 10.61
C ARG A 50 -1.60 1.39 11.44
N GLY A 51 -2.06 0.41 12.19
CA GLY A 51 -3.22 0.52 13.07
C GLY A 51 -2.85 0.26 14.52
N ASP A 52 -3.78 0.60 15.43
CA ASP A 52 -3.67 0.22 16.84
C ASP A 52 -3.96 -1.29 17.01
N GLY A 53 -2.94 -2.11 16.74
CA GLY A 53 -2.93 -3.55 17.02
C GLY A 53 -2.78 -4.44 15.78
N VAL A 54 -3.50 -4.14 14.70
CA VAL A 54 -3.39 -4.86 13.41
C VAL A 54 -3.20 -3.83 12.31
N ASP A 55 -2.17 -4.02 11.48
CA ASP A 55 -1.95 -3.21 10.29
C ASP A 55 -2.98 -3.59 9.22
N GLU A 56 -3.58 -2.57 8.60
CA GLU A 56 -4.67 -2.73 7.64
C GLU A 56 -4.14 -2.79 6.21
N LEU A 57 -4.43 -3.86 5.46
CA LEU A 57 -4.07 -3.92 4.03
C LEU A 57 -4.94 -2.96 3.23
N ILE A 58 -4.33 -1.90 2.70
CA ILE A 58 -5.07 -0.90 1.90
C ILE A 58 -4.85 -1.06 0.41
N ALA A 59 -3.72 -1.63 -0.02
CA ALA A 59 -3.43 -1.84 -1.42
C ALA A 59 -2.46 -3.00 -1.69
N VAL A 60 -2.55 -3.53 -2.91
CA VAL A 60 -1.54 -4.41 -3.52
C VAL A 60 -1.13 -3.82 -4.86
N ILE A 61 0.16 -3.49 -5.00
CA ILE A 61 0.78 -3.09 -6.26
C ILE A 61 1.20 -4.38 -6.97
N SER A 62 0.41 -4.78 -7.97
CA SER A 62 0.55 -6.06 -8.67
C SER A 62 1.77 -6.07 -9.59
N GLY A 63 2.47 -7.20 -9.65
CA GLY A 63 3.56 -7.42 -10.63
C GLY A 63 4.86 -6.67 -10.34
N THR A 64 4.99 -5.99 -9.20
CA THR A 64 6.24 -5.34 -8.76
C THR A 64 6.90 -6.08 -7.57
N SER A 65 8.08 -5.64 -7.17
CA SER A 65 8.82 -6.16 -6.01
C SER A 65 9.26 -5.03 -5.09
N LEU A 66 9.52 -5.33 -3.81
CA LEU A 66 9.89 -4.31 -2.81
C LEU A 66 11.12 -3.47 -3.20
N GLY A 67 12.04 -4.01 -3.98
CA GLY A 67 13.23 -3.28 -4.44
C GLY A 67 12.99 -2.39 -5.66
N ALA A 68 11.81 -2.48 -6.27
CA ALA A 68 11.41 -1.71 -7.44
C ALA A 68 10.37 -0.62 -7.12
N ILE A 69 10.10 -0.41 -5.82
CA ILE A 69 9.34 0.74 -5.34
C ILE A 69 10.17 1.46 -4.26
N GLY A 70 10.02 2.78 -4.16
CA GLY A 70 10.73 3.61 -3.21
C GLY A 70 9.90 4.78 -2.71
N PRO A 71 10.43 5.60 -1.78
CA PRO A 71 9.71 6.75 -1.23
C PRO A 71 9.24 7.76 -2.29
N ASP A 72 9.94 7.88 -3.41
CA ASP A 72 9.62 8.83 -4.49
C ASP A 72 8.39 8.40 -5.32
N ASP A 73 7.95 7.14 -5.21
CA ASP A 73 6.70 6.63 -5.82
C ASP A 73 5.44 7.03 -5.05
N PHE A 74 5.61 7.62 -3.86
CA PHE A 74 4.52 7.95 -2.96
C PHE A 74 4.47 9.44 -2.65
N ARG A 75 3.29 10.01 -2.78
CA ARG A 75 3.00 11.35 -2.30
C ARG A 75 2.13 11.30 -1.07
N PHE A 76 2.67 11.80 0.03
CA PHE A 76 1.95 11.87 1.29
C PHE A 76 1.31 13.26 1.45
N VAL A 77 0.01 13.29 1.69
CA VAL A 77 -0.75 14.53 1.91
C VAL A 77 -1.32 14.59 3.33
N PRO A 78 -1.32 15.77 3.97
CA PRO A 78 -1.84 15.94 5.32
C PRO A 78 -3.37 15.95 5.40
N ASP A 79 -4.05 16.01 4.25
CA ASP A 79 -5.50 15.86 4.12
C ASP A 79 -5.81 15.35 2.70
N LEU A 80 -6.71 14.38 2.58
CA LEU A 80 -7.07 13.78 1.29
C LEU A 80 -8.15 14.59 0.55
N LEU A 81 -8.66 15.66 1.18
CA LEU A 81 -9.80 16.48 0.71
C LEU A 81 -9.42 17.88 0.22
N ALA A 82 -8.13 18.17 -0.01
CA ALA A 82 -7.67 19.47 -0.50
C ALA A 82 -7.69 19.58 -2.03
#